data_AF-A0A535UJP4-F1
#
_entry.id   AF-A0A535UJP4-F1
#
_cell.length_a   1.000
_cell.length_b   1.000
_cell.length_c   1.000
_cell.angle_alpha   90.00
_cell.angle_beta   90.00
_cell.angle_gamma   90.00
#
_symmetry.space_group_name_H-M   'P 1'
#
loop_
_entity.id
_entity.type
_entity.pdbx_description
1 polymer ?
#
loop_
_entity_poly.entity_id
_entity_poly.type
_entity_poly.pdbx_seq_one_letter_code
_entity_poly.pdbx_strand_id
1 'polypeptide(L)'
;LSALAREFGLNRRTVKREVEAEGPRRYAQRAKPRALSEAQVAHVERRLTVCPSIRGTDLFGELQRDYAFAGSYATFQRQLRQIRPAAVRDPEVRFETAPGVQTQADWAHLGLFPLGDEMAELHAMVAILGCSRAPAVRFATDCTRRTSLERLVTCLDDLGGATHEMLTDRDTAFCVGSTGDGRAILAPEWVDLAGVLGVVPKACRPYRAKTKGKVERMVREVKESFLAWLSGQRLPLRPTLADYDELARRWIVEVVLHRRHRTTRRVVGEAWADERALLTPIPARVLAGLAGDGDAAPHAVVVDLTQRLLGEHVEVRSLDEYEAAL
;
A
#
# COMPACT_ATOMS: atom_id res chain seq x y z
N LEU A 1 24.76 -48.51 -31.74
CA LEU A 1 24.53 -47.05 -31.60
C LEU A 1 23.12 -46.61 -32.04
N SER A 2 22.70 -46.81 -33.30
CA SER A 2 21.38 -46.33 -33.77
C SER A 2 20.17 -47.06 -33.17
N ALA A 3 20.33 -48.32 -32.75
CA ALA A 3 19.29 -49.05 -32.01
C ALA A 3 19.09 -48.45 -30.61
N LEU A 4 20.17 -48.32 -29.83
CA LEU A 4 20.18 -47.67 -28.52
C LEU A 4 19.65 -46.23 -28.56
N ALA A 5 19.97 -45.45 -29.60
CA ALA A 5 19.44 -44.09 -29.76
C ALA A 5 17.91 -44.05 -29.89
N ARG A 6 17.31 -45.02 -30.58
CA ARG A 6 15.86 -45.14 -30.73
C ARG A 6 15.20 -45.67 -29.46
N GLU A 7 15.81 -46.65 -28.82
CA GLU A 7 15.32 -47.26 -27.58
C GLU A 7 15.25 -46.26 -26.42
N PHE A 8 16.28 -45.42 -26.27
CA PHE A 8 16.38 -44.45 -25.16
C PHE A 8 15.96 -43.02 -25.54
N GLY A 9 15.53 -42.77 -26.78
CA GLY A 9 15.15 -41.42 -27.24
C GLY A 9 16.29 -40.39 -27.21
N LEU A 10 17.54 -40.84 -27.34
CA LEU A 10 18.73 -40.01 -27.22
C LEU A 10 19.37 -39.75 -28.59
N ASN A 11 20.03 -38.60 -28.74
CA ASN A 11 20.81 -38.30 -29.93
C ASN A 11 21.94 -39.33 -30.12
N ARG A 12 22.15 -39.81 -31.35
CA ARG A 12 23.20 -40.79 -31.67
C ARG A 12 24.60 -40.36 -31.20
N ARG A 13 24.92 -39.06 -31.21
CA ARG A 13 26.18 -38.50 -30.66
C ARG A 13 26.27 -38.65 -29.15
N THR A 14 25.16 -38.48 -28.44
CA THR A 14 25.06 -38.71 -26.99
C THR A 14 25.29 -40.19 -26.68
N VAL A 15 24.62 -41.10 -27.38
CA VAL A 15 24.80 -42.55 -27.19
C VAL A 15 26.23 -42.99 -27.48
N LYS A 16 26.82 -42.50 -28.58
CA LYS A 16 28.22 -42.80 -28.92
C LYS A 16 29.15 -42.37 -27.78
N ARG A 17 28.98 -41.13 -27.30
CA ARG A 17 29.77 -40.55 -26.23
C ARG A 17 29.61 -41.26 -24.88
N GLU A 18 28.43 -41.75 -24.54
CA GLU A 18 28.23 -42.50 -23.29
C GLU A 18 28.74 -43.95 -23.38
N VAL A 19 28.66 -44.60 -24.55
CA VAL A 19 29.21 -45.95 -24.76
C VAL A 19 30.75 -45.94 -24.75
N GLU A 20 31.36 -44.85 -25.23
CA GLU A 20 32.81 -44.66 -25.22
C GLU A 20 33.34 -44.18 -23.85
N ALA A 21 32.47 -43.87 -22.89
CA ALA A 21 32.90 -43.47 -21.55
C ALA A 21 33.27 -44.69 -20.70
N GLU A 22 34.42 -44.64 -20.02
CA GLU A 22 34.93 -45.71 -19.13
C GLU A 22 34.13 -45.89 -17.82
N GLY A 23 33.02 -45.16 -17.66
CA GLY A 23 32.13 -45.28 -16.51
C GLY A 23 31.03 -44.21 -16.48
N PRO A 24 30.04 -44.35 -15.58
CA PRO A 24 28.98 -43.36 -15.44
C PRO A 24 29.56 -42.00 -15.03
N ARG A 25 29.08 -40.94 -15.67
CA ARG A 25 29.50 -39.56 -15.39
C ARG A 25 29.28 -39.25 -13.91
N ARG A 26 30.37 -38.94 -13.21
CA ARG A 26 30.27 -38.35 -11.87
C ARG A 26 30.08 -36.85 -12.04
N TYR A 27 28.94 -36.34 -11.58
CA TYR A 27 28.78 -34.89 -11.42
C TYR A 27 29.88 -34.39 -10.50
N ALA A 28 30.60 -33.33 -10.91
CA ALA A 28 31.58 -32.69 -10.05
C ALA A 28 30.90 -32.33 -8.72
N GLN A 29 31.52 -32.68 -7.60
CA GLN A 29 31.03 -32.29 -6.29
C GLN A 29 30.95 -30.77 -6.26
N ARG A 30 29.73 -30.23 -6.14
CA ARG A 30 29.51 -28.80 -6.05
C ARG A 30 30.25 -28.30 -4.81
N ALA A 31 31.15 -27.33 -4.98
CA ALA A 31 31.91 -26.76 -3.87
C ALA A 31 30.96 -26.41 -2.71
N LYS A 32 31.31 -26.86 -1.50
CA LYS A 32 30.49 -26.60 -0.31
C LYS A 32 30.26 -25.08 -0.17
N PRO A 33 29.04 -24.62 0.14
CA PRO A 33 28.81 -23.21 0.41
C PRO A 33 29.80 -22.71 1.47
N ARG A 34 30.53 -21.64 1.19
CA ARG A 34 31.49 -21.06 2.13
C ARG A 34 30.72 -20.59 3.37
N ALA A 35 30.95 -21.25 4.50
CA ALA A 35 30.37 -20.86 5.78
C ALA A 35 30.95 -19.51 6.23
N LEU A 36 30.15 -18.73 6.96
CA LEU A 36 30.61 -17.55 7.68
C LEU A 36 31.62 -17.99 8.74
N SER A 37 32.69 -17.21 8.90
CA SER A 37 33.60 -17.38 10.03
C SER A 37 32.94 -16.96 11.34
N GLU A 38 33.51 -17.37 12.47
CA GLU A 38 33.03 -16.99 13.79
C GLU A 38 32.93 -15.46 13.97
N ALA A 39 33.94 -14.71 13.50
CA ALA A 39 33.94 -13.25 13.54
C ALA A 39 32.81 -12.63 12.68
N GLN A 40 32.50 -13.23 11.53
CA GLN A 40 31.43 -12.78 10.64
C GLN A 40 30.05 -13.09 11.24
N VAL A 41 29.87 -14.26 11.85
CA VAL A 41 28.64 -14.61 12.58
C VAL A 41 28.42 -13.64 13.74
N ALA A 42 29.44 -13.42 14.56
CA ALA A 42 29.35 -12.50 15.70
C ALA A 42 29.03 -11.06 15.28
N HIS A 43 29.54 -10.60 14.13
CA HIS A 43 29.17 -9.29 13.57
C HIS A 43 27.70 -9.23 13.19
N VAL A 44 27.22 -10.22 12.45
CA VAL A 44 25.80 -10.30 12.02
C VAL A 44 24.88 -10.33 13.24
N GLU A 45 25.19 -11.13 14.25
CA GLU A 45 24.41 -11.21 15.49
C GLU A 45 24.36 -9.87 16.23
N ARG A 46 25.52 -9.20 16.42
CA ARG A 46 25.55 -7.86 17.04
C ARG A 46 24.68 -6.85 16.30
N ARG A 47 24.74 -6.84 14.97
CA ARG A 47 23.93 -5.92 14.15
C ARG A 47 22.45 -6.23 14.24
N LEU A 48 22.08 -7.51 14.31
CA LEU A 48 20.70 -7.93 14.49
C LEU A 48 20.17 -7.62 15.89
N THR A 49 21.01 -7.61 16.93
CA THR A 49 20.62 -7.16 18.28
C THR A 49 20.27 -5.66 18.28
N VAL A 50 21.06 -4.83 17.61
CA VAL A 50 20.86 -3.37 17.57
C VAL A 50 19.74 -2.98 16.60
N CYS A 51 19.64 -3.66 15.46
CA CYS A 51 18.64 -3.38 14.42
C CYS A 51 18.12 -4.70 13.83
N PRO A 52 17.12 -5.34 14.44
CA PRO A 52 16.59 -6.64 13.97
C PRO A 52 16.07 -6.61 12.52
N SER A 53 15.61 -5.44 12.07
CA SER A 53 15.05 -5.19 10.74
C SER A 53 16.07 -4.82 9.66
N ILE A 54 17.37 -4.75 9.97
CA ILE A 54 18.41 -4.40 9.00
C ILE A 54 18.32 -5.26 7.74
N ARG A 55 18.50 -4.65 6.56
CA ARG A 55 18.36 -5.37 5.29
C ARG A 55 19.53 -6.33 5.14
N GLY A 56 19.27 -7.51 4.57
CA GLY A 56 20.33 -8.48 4.31
C GLY A 56 21.39 -7.96 3.34
N THR A 57 21.02 -7.08 2.41
CA THR A 57 21.98 -6.41 1.50
C THR A 57 22.99 -5.55 2.24
N ASP A 58 22.56 -4.87 3.31
CA ASP A 58 23.40 -3.95 4.08
C ASP A 58 24.39 -4.76 4.94
N LEU A 59 23.91 -5.79 5.64
CA LEU A 59 24.76 -6.74 6.35
C LEU A 59 25.78 -7.43 5.44
N PHE A 60 25.37 -7.80 4.22
CA PHE A 60 26.28 -8.38 3.25
C PHE A 60 27.37 -7.40 2.83
N GLY A 61 27.03 -6.14 2.58
CA GLY A 61 28.00 -5.08 2.28
C GLY A 61 28.99 -4.83 3.42
N GLU A 62 28.52 -4.80 4.67
CA GLU A 62 29.39 -4.71 5.86
C GLU A 62 30.36 -5.90 5.93
N LEU A 63 29.87 -7.13 5.71
CA LEU A 63 30.73 -8.31 5.73
C LEU A 63 31.78 -8.33 4.61
N GLN A 64 31.45 -7.83 3.42
CA GLN A 64 32.39 -7.75 2.31
C GLN A 64 33.48 -6.70 2.56
N ARG A 65 33.10 -5.52 3.07
CA ARG A 65 34.04 -4.41 3.32
C ARG A 65 34.94 -4.66 4.52
N ASP A 66 34.35 -5.09 5.64
CA ASP A 66 35.00 -5.00 6.95
C ASP A 66 35.46 -6.36 7.48
N TYR A 67 34.92 -7.46 6.92
CA TYR A 67 35.18 -8.83 7.37
C TYR A 67 35.61 -9.78 6.24
N ALA A 68 36.01 -9.23 5.09
CA ALA A 68 36.55 -9.94 3.93
C ALA A 68 35.70 -11.14 3.47
N PHE A 69 34.36 -11.02 3.54
CA PHE A 69 33.48 -12.09 3.09
C PHE A 69 33.51 -12.25 1.56
N ALA A 70 34.05 -13.37 1.08
CA ALA A 70 34.18 -13.66 -0.35
C ALA A 70 33.07 -14.60 -0.90
N GLY A 71 31.99 -14.80 -0.16
CA GLY A 71 30.85 -15.61 -0.62
C GLY A 71 29.83 -14.81 -1.43
N SER A 72 29.00 -15.50 -2.23
CA SER A 72 27.88 -14.84 -2.92
C SER A 72 26.79 -14.38 -1.96
N TYR A 73 26.02 -13.37 -2.35
CA TYR A 73 24.85 -12.90 -1.61
C TYR A 73 23.85 -14.04 -1.33
N ALA A 74 23.60 -14.91 -2.30
CA ALA A 74 22.70 -16.06 -2.12
C ALA A 74 23.20 -17.05 -1.05
N THR A 75 24.52 -17.22 -0.92
CA THR A 75 25.12 -18.04 0.14
C THR A 75 25.01 -17.37 1.51
N PHE A 76 25.25 -16.06 1.57
CA PHE A 76 25.03 -15.29 2.80
C PHE A 76 23.57 -15.34 3.24
N GLN A 77 22.62 -15.09 2.33
CA GLN A 77 21.19 -15.06 2.62
C GLN A 77 20.68 -16.40 3.19
N ARG A 78 21.23 -17.53 2.74
CA ARG A 78 20.89 -18.86 3.31
C ARG A 78 21.34 -18.99 4.75
N GLN A 79 22.54 -18.51 5.08
CA GLN A 79 23.09 -18.55 6.44
C GLN A 79 22.40 -17.53 7.35
N LEU A 80 22.11 -16.33 6.84
CA LEU A 80 21.35 -15.31 7.55
C LEU A 80 19.96 -15.80 7.96
N ARG A 81 19.30 -16.67 7.20
CA ARG A 81 18.00 -17.27 7.58
C ARG A 81 18.08 -18.21 8.78
N GLN A 82 19.25 -18.77 9.06
CA GLN A 82 19.48 -19.62 10.24
C GLN A 82 19.73 -18.75 11.47
N ILE A 83 20.49 -17.67 11.32
CA ILE A 83 20.81 -16.69 12.39
C ILE A 83 19.60 -15.80 12.70
N ARG A 84 18.85 -15.41 11.67
CA ARG A 84 17.57 -14.68 11.72
C ARG A 84 16.47 -15.58 11.18
N PRO A 85 15.89 -16.47 12.00
CA PRO A 85 14.68 -17.20 11.63
C PRO A 85 13.61 -16.22 11.16
N ALA A 86 12.81 -16.63 10.17
CA ALA A 86 11.66 -15.83 9.79
C ALA A 86 10.79 -15.64 11.04
N ALA A 87 10.53 -14.38 11.42
CA ALA A 87 9.55 -14.10 12.44
C ALA A 87 8.26 -14.83 12.05
N VAL A 88 7.78 -15.72 12.93
CA VAL A 88 6.47 -16.33 12.79
C VAL A 88 5.47 -15.19 12.93
N ARG A 89 5.13 -14.58 11.80
CA ARG A 89 4.00 -13.66 11.75
C ARG A 89 2.78 -14.51 11.97
N ASP A 90 1.94 -14.14 12.93
CA ASP A 90 0.61 -14.70 13.05
C ASP A 90 -0.03 -14.80 11.66
N PRO A 91 -0.76 -15.88 11.36
CA PRO A 91 -1.54 -15.93 10.13
C PRO A 91 -2.48 -14.73 10.12
N GLU A 92 -2.17 -13.72 9.28
CA GLU A 92 -3.07 -12.63 9.01
C GLU A 92 -4.33 -13.26 8.39
N VAL A 93 -5.39 -13.43 9.18
CA VAL A 93 -6.74 -13.64 8.65
C VAL A 93 -7.10 -12.35 7.91
N ARG A 94 -6.81 -12.34 6.61
CA ARG A 94 -6.98 -11.17 5.74
C ARG A 94 -8.43 -11.12 5.28
N PHE A 95 -9.11 -10.03 5.63
CA PHE A 95 -10.48 -9.77 5.21
C PHE A 95 -10.50 -9.41 3.72
N GLU A 96 -10.92 -10.35 2.87
CA GLU A 96 -11.17 -10.11 1.46
C GLU A 96 -12.63 -9.68 1.25
N THR A 97 -12.84 -8.75 0.31
CA THR A 97 -14.15 -8.19 -0.01
C THR A 97 -14.47 -8.49 -1.47
N ALA A 98 -15.75 -8.71 -1.80
CA ALA A 98 -16.17 -8.88 -3.19
C ALA A 98 -15.99 -7.56 -3.97
N PRO A 99 -15.93 -7.62 -5.32
CA PRO A 99 -15.86 -6.43 -6.17
C PRO A 99 -16.99 -5.44 -5.86
N GLY A 100 -16.68 -4.15 -5.80
CA GLY A 100 -17.66 -3.07 -5.60
C GLY A 100 -18.14 -2.92 -4.14
N VAL A 101 -17.71 -3.79 -3.23
CA VAL A 101 -18.22 -3.80 -1.85
C VAL A 101 -17.58 -2.73 -0.97
N GLN A 102 -16.25 -2.53 -1.05
CA GLN A 102 -15.57 -1.68 -0.08
C GLN A 102 -14.37 -0.95 -0.67
N THR A 103 -14.29 0.36 -0.39
CA THR A 103 -13.10 1.20 -0.53
C THR A 103 -12.55 1.50 0.86
N GLN A 104 -11.23 1.57 1.00
CA GLN A 104 -10.58 2.03 2.22
C GLN A 104 -9.79 3.29 1.93
N ALA A 105 -9.91 4.30 2.79
CA ALA A 105 -9.20 5.56 2.64
C ALA A 105 -8.40 5.92 3.90
N ASP A 106 -7.22 6.50 3.70
CA ASP A 106 -6.34 6.95 4.76
C ASP A 106 -5.43 8.09 4.31
N TRP A 107 -4.99 8.91 5.26
CA TRP A 107 -3.99 9.94 5.01
C TRP A 107 -2.58 9.40 5.21
N ALA A 108 -1.69 9.77 4.29
CA ALA A 108 -0.26 9.55 4.40
C ALA A 108 0.46 10.90 4.54
N HIS A 109 1.14 11.13 5.65
CA HIS A 109 2.09 12.25 5.78
C HIS A 109 3.39 11.91 5.04
N LEU A 110 3.82 12.77 4.11
CA LEU A 110 4.99 12.56 3.26
C LEU A 110 6.19 13.45 3.63
N GLY A 111 5.96 14.52 4.38
CA GLY A 111 6.98 15.51 4.76
C GLY A 111 7.03 16.71 3.83
N LEU A 112 8.13 17.46 3.88
CA LEU A 112 8.33 18.68 3.10
C LEU A 112 8.67 18.41 1.63
N PHE A 113 7.89 18.98 0.72
CA PHE A 113 8.08 18.92 -0.73
C PHE A 113 8.06 20.31 -1.37
N PRO A 114 8.74 20.52 -2.52
CA PRO A 114 8.66 21.79 -3.25
C PRO A 114 7.23 22.06 -3.75
N LEU A 115 6.68 23.23 -3.46
CA LEU A 115 5.38 23.68 -3.91
C LEU A 115 5.46 25.18 -4.24
N GLY A 116 5.29 25.52 -5.51
CA GLY A 116 5.56 26.86 -6.01
C GLY A 116 7.02 27.22 -5.82
N ASP A 117 7.27 28.26 -5.03
CA ASP A 117 8.61 28.76 -4.70
C ASP A 117 9.10 28.32 -3.31
N GLU A 118 8.29 27.55 -2.57
CA GLU A 118 8.53 27.21 -1.17
C GLU A 118 8.55 25.69 -0.94
N MET A 119 8.96 25.27 0.26
CA MET A 119 8.81 23.91 0.74
C MET A 119 7.57 23.85 1.63
N ALA A 120 6.63 22.95 1.31
CA ALA A 120 5.39 22.78 2.06
C ALA A 120 5.23 21.34 2.56
N GLU A 121 4.58 21.17 3.70
CA GLU A 121 4.17 19.84 4.18
C GLU A 121 3.18 19.23 3.19
N LEU A 122 3.48 18.00 2.75
CA LEU A 122 2.68 17.29 1.77
C LEU A 122 2.04 16.06 2.40
N HIS A 123 0.74 15.95 2.23
CA HIS A 123 -0.08 14.83 2.64
C HIS A 123 -0.70 14.19 1.39
N ALA A 124 -0.95 12.89 1.44
CA ALA A 124 -1.62 12.16 0.37
C ALA A 124 -2.83 11.41 0.92
N MET A 125 -4.02 11.72 0.40
CA MET A 125 -5.22 10.93 0.58
C MET A 125 -5.10 9.71 -0.31
N VAL A 126 -5.04 8.52 0.30
CA VAL A 126 -4.90 7.25 -0.42
C VAL A 126 -6.19 6.49 -0.28
N ALA A 127 -6.91 6.31 -1.39
CA ALA A 127 -8.07 5.42 -1.47
C ALA A 127 -7.68 4.12 -2.17
N ILE A 128 -8.17 2.97 -1.71
CA ILE A 128 -7.91 1.67 -2.34
C ILE A 128 -9.17 0.81 -2.41
N LEU A 129 -9.45 0.26 -3.59
CA LEU A 129 -10.52 -0.73 -3.76
C LEU A 129 -10.16 -2.03 -3.06
N GLY A 130 -11.10 -2.55 -2.28
CA GLY A 130 -10.90 -3.72 -1.44
C GLY A 130 -10.64 -5.00 -2.23
N CYS A 131 -11.22 -5.16 -3.42
CA CYS A 131 -11.08 -6.36 -4.24
C CYS A 131 -9.89 -6.28 -5.21
N SER A 132 -9.95 -5.37 -6.20
CA SER A 132 -8.93 -5.21 -7.24
C SER A 132 -7.58 -4.72 -6.72
N ARG A 133 -7.60 -4.02 -5.57
CA ARG A 133 -6.44 -3.29 -5.01
C ARG A 133 -5.98 -2.12 -5.88
N ALA A 134 -6.84 -1.62 -6.77
CA ALA A 134 -6.60 -0.38 -7.47
C ALA A 134 -6.57 0.78 -6.47
N PRO A 135 -5.50 1.58 -6.44
CA PRO A 135 -5.45 2.79 -5.64
C PRO A 135 -5.83 4.03 -6.44
N ALA A 136 -6.25 5.07 -5.73
CA ALA A 136 -6.20 6.46 -6.16
C ALA A 136 -5.51 7.28 -5.08
N VAL A 137 -4.77 8.32 -5.50
CA VAL A 137 -3.95 9.14 -4.61
C VAL A 137 -4.13 10.60 -4.99
N ARG A 138 -4.46 11.43 -3.99
CA ARG A 138 -4.60 12.88 -4.15
C ARG A 138 -3.86 13.64 -3.06
N PHE A 139 -3.11 14.66 -3.46
CA PHE A 139 -2.25 15.42 -2.55
C PHE A 139 -2.93 16.66 -2.00
N ALA A 140 -2.54 17.03 -0.79
CA ALA A 140 -2.93 18.27 -0.14
C ALA A 140 -1.84 18.75 0.83
N THR A 141 -1.96 20.00 1.26
CA THR A 141 -1.09 20.62 2.28
C THR A 141 -1.69 20.57 3.69
N ASP A 142 -2.93 20.10 3.82
CA ASP A 142 -3.63 19.96 5.09
C ASP A 142 -4.55 18.74 5.07
N CYS A 143 -4.91 18.25 6.26
CA CYS A 143 -5.87 17.17 6.46
C CYS A 143 -7.18 17.68 7.08
N THR A 144 -7.59 18.93 6.80
CA THR A 144 -8.87 19.44 7.32
C THR A 144 -10.04 18.61 6.78
N ARG A 145 -11.20 18.69 7.45
CA ARG A 145 -12.40 17.99 7.00
C ARG A 145 -12.76 18.32 5.55
N ARG A 146 -12.81 19.62 5.22
CA ARG A 146 -13.13 20.10 3.87
C ARG A 146 -12.21 19.48 2.82
N THR A 147 -10.89 19.57 3.04
CA THR A 147 -9.88 19.01 2.14
C THR A 147 -9.99 17.48 2.06
N SER A 148 -10.22 16.81 3.19
CA SER A 148 -10.37 15.35 3.22
C SER A 148 -11.56 14.85 2.42
N LEU A 149 -12.72 15.51 2.57
CA LEU A 149 -13.93 15.14 1.83
C LEU A 149 -13.76 15.40 0.33
N GLU A 150 -13.17 16.54 -0.05
CA GLU A 150 -12.89 16.87 -1.45
C GLU A 150 -11.92 15.85 -2.08
N ARG A 151 -10.77 15.61 -1.45
CA ARG A 151 -9.76 14.67 -1.96
C ARG A 151 -10.30 13.24 -2.02
N LEU A 152 -11.13 12.84 -1.06
CA LEU A 152 -11.78 11.52 -1.08
C LEU A 152 -12.71 11.37 -2.28
N VAL A 153 -13.54 12.38 -2.57
CA VAL A 153 -14.45 12.34 -3.74
C VAL A 153 -13.64 12.30 -5.03
N THR A 154 -12.59 13.11 -5.15
CA THR A 154 -11.72 13.11 -6.33
C THR A 154 -11.01 11.75 -6.51
N CYS A 155 -10.57 11.11 -5.41
CA CYS A 155 -10.05 9.75 -5.45
C CYS A 155 -11.10 8.73 -5.93
N LEU A 156 -12.35 8.85 -5.48
CA LEU A 156 -13.42 7.96 -5.92
C LEU A 156 -13.72 8.12 -7.42
N ASP A 157 -13.68 9.36 -7.93
CA ASP A 157 -13.84 9.63 -9.35
C ASP A 157 -12.71 8.99 -10.18
N ASP A 158 -11.45 9.10 -9.73
CA ASP A 158 -10.31 8.42 -10.37
C ASP A 158 -10.48 6.89 -10.43
N LEU A 159 -11.07 6.31 -9.39
CA LEU A 159 -11.37 4.87 -9.35
C LEU A 159 -12.52 4.47 -10.28
N GLY A 160 -13.27 5.45 -10.80
CA GLY A 160 -14.44 5.29 -11.66
C GLY A 160 -15.77 5.19 -10.91
N GLY A 161 -15.79 5.51 -9.62
CA GLY A 161 -17.00 5.56 -8.80
C GLY A 161 -16.81 5.13 -7.35
N ALA A 162 -17.90 5.16 -6.61
CA ALA A 162 -17.98 4.76 -5.23
C ALA A 162 -18.39 3.29 -5.06
N THR A 163 -17.85 2.63 -4.04
CA THR A 163 -18.25 1.28 -3.62
C THR A 163 -19.42 1.35 -2.63
N HIS A 164 -20.04 0.21 -2.32
CA HIS A 164 -21.12 0.14 -1.33
C HIS A 164 -20.68 0.64 0.06
N GLU A 165 -19.45 0.39 0.48
CA GLU A 165 -18.93 0.79 1.79
C GLU A 165 -17.63 1.61 1.67
N MET A 166 -17.55 2.71 2.41
CA MET A 166 -16.31 3.46 2.57
C MET A 166 -15.76 3.30 3.99
N LEU A 167 -14.60 2.67 4.13
CA LEU A 167 -13.92 2.50 5.42
C LEU A 167 -12.84 3.58 5.59
N THR A 168 -13.01 4.44 6.59
CA THR A 168 -12.04 5.49 6.95
C THR A 168 -11.45 5.23 8.34
N ASP A 169 -10.40 5.98 8.68
CA ASP A 169 -9.95 6.07 10.07
C ASP A 169 -10.92 6.90 10.92
N ARG A 170 -10.69 6.90 12.23
CA ARG A 170 -11.36 7.75 13.22
C ARG A 170 -10.67 9.10 13.42
N ASP A 171 -10.09 9.66 12.36
CA ASP A 171 -9.55 11.02 12.43
C ASP A 171 -10.67 12.06 12.56
N THR A 172 -10.30 13.30 12.88
CA THR A 172 -11.23 14.41 13.10
C THR A 172 -11.95 14.87 11.82
N ALA A 173 -11.45 14.47 10.64
CA ALA A 173 -12.11 14.75 9.38
C ALA A 173 -13.37 13.88 9.24
N PHE A 174 -13.30 12.59 9.60
CA PHE A 174 -14.41 11.65 9.42
C PHE A 174 -15.22 11.37 10.70
N CYS A 175 -14.66 11.62 11.88
CA CYS A 175 -15.29 11.35 13.18
C CYS A 175 -15.25 12.58 14.10
N VAL A 176 -16.30 12.78 14.88
CA VAL A 176 -16.43 13.86 15.88
C VAL A 176 -16.44 13.34 17.31
N GLY A 177 -16.46 12.02 17.51
CA GLY A 177 -16.40 11.45 18.84
C GLY A 177 -16.59 9.94 18.85
N SER A 178 -16.87 9.41 20.04
CA SER A 178 -17.27 8.03 20.23
C SER A 178 -18.37 7.94 21.28
N THR A 179 -19.31 7.02 21.08
CA THR A 179 -20.35 6.70 22.07
C THR A 179 -19.76 5.94 23.25
N GLY A 180 -20.49 5.86 24.37
CA GLY A 180 -20.04 5.15 25.58
C GLY A 180 -19.75 3.65 25.39
N ASP A 181 -20.25 3.04 24.32
CA ASP A 181 -19.95 1.66 23.90
C ASP A 181 -18.85 1.55 22.82
N GLY A 182 -18.12 2.64 22.55
CA GLY A 182 -16.94 2.67 21.69
C GLY A 182 -17.22 2.74 20.18
N ARG A 183 -18.47 2.97 19.75
CA ARG A 183 -18.79 3.23 18.34
C ARG A 183 -18.39 4.65 17.95
N ALA A 184 -17.87 4.82 16.75
CA ALA A 184 -17.52 6.15 16.25
C ALA A 184 -18.78 6.97 15.97
N ILE A 185 -18.75 8.24 16.36
CA ILE A 185 -19.73 9.25 15.93
C ILE A 185 -19.11 9.92 14.71
N LEU A 186 -19.74 9.74 13.55
CA LEU A 186 -19.24 10.28 12.29
C LEU A 186 -19.49 11.78 12.20
N ALA A 187 -18.63 12.50 11.48
CA ALA A 187 -18.82 13.91 11.20
C ALA A 187 -20.11 14.11 10.36
N PRO A 188 -20.99 15.07 10.71
CA PRO A 188 -22.24 15.31 9.98
C PRO A 188 -22.04 15.54 8.48
N GLU A 189 -21.00 16.29 8.10
CA GLU A 189 -20.68 16.58 6.70
C GLU A 189 -20.25 15.32 5.94
N TRP A 190 -19.59 14.38 6.63
CA TRP A 190 -19.26 13.08 6.06
C TRP A 190 -20.51 12.21 5.87
N VAL A 191 -21.43 12.20 6.83
CA VAL A 191 -22.70 11.47 6.73
C VAL A 191 -23.55 12.00 5.58
N ASP A 192 -23.68 13.33 5.47
CA ASP A 192 -24.45 13.99 4.40
C ASP A 192 -23.84 13.69 3.02
N LEU A 193 -22.51 13.80 2.89
CA LEU A 193 -21.82 13.44 1.65
C LEU A 193 -22.01 11.97 1.30
N ALA A 194 -21.92 11.06 2.28
CA ALA A 194 -22.10 9.63 2.05
C ALA A 194 -23.51 9.31 1.50
N GLY A 195 -24.54 10.00 2.00
CA GLY A 195 -25.90 9.91 1.47
C GLY A 195 -26.00 10.35 0.00
N VAL A 196 -25.32 11.44 -0.37
CA VAL A 196 -25.29 11.92 -1.76
C VAL A 196 -24.53 10.97 -2.69
N LEU A 197 -23.44 10.36 -2.20
CA LEU A 197 -22.64 9.39 -2.96
C LEU A 197 -23.28 8.00 -3.03
N GLY A 198 -24.29 7.72 -2.20
CA GLY A 198 -24.89 6.39 -2.08
C GLY A 198 -23.96 5.36 -1.45
N VAL A 199 -23.07 5.79 -0.54
CA VAL A 199 -22.11 4.92 0.16
C VAL A 199 -22.49 4.76 1.63
N VAL A 200 -22.18 3.61 2.20
CA VAL A 200 -22.28 3.37 3.64
C VAL A 200 -20.95 3.75 4.31
N PRO A 201 -20.89 4.83 5.09
CA PRO A 201 -19.66 5.23 5.76
C PRO A 201 -19.39 4.31 6.95
N LYS A 202 -18.16 3.84 7.07
CA LYS A 202 -17.68 2.99 8.17
C LYS A 202 -16.40 3.56 8.75
N ALA A 203 -16.33 3.63 10.07
CA ALA A 203 -15.09 3.91 10.78
C ALA A 203 -14.44 2.60 11.25
N CYS A 204 -13.11 2.55 11.24
CA CYS A 204 -12.36 1.45 11.83
C CYS A 204 -12.78 1.20 13.29
N ARG A 205 -12.91 -0.07 13.71
CA ARG A 205 -13.20 -0.39 15.12
C ARG A 205 -11.89 -0.40 15.93
N PRO A 206 -11.88 0.12 17.18
CA PRO A 206 -10.79 -0.07 18.13
C PRO A 206 -10.52 -1.57 18.23
N TYR A 207 -9.25 -1.95 18.25
CA TYR A 207 -8.79 -3.35 18.35
C TYR A 207 -9.08 -4.27 17.13
N ARG A 208 -9.61 -3.76 16.00
CA ARG A 208 -9.65 -4.47 14.70
C ARG A 208 -8.87 -3.75 13.60
N ALA A 209 -7.63 -3.36 13.88
CA ALA A 209 -6.71 -2.79 12.89
C ALA A 209 -6.52 -3.67 11.64
N LYS A 210 -6.78 -4.98 11.74
CA LYS A 210 -6.66 -5.96 10.65
C LYS A 210 -7.49 -5.64 9.40
N THR A 211 -8.58 -4.87 9.51
CA THR A 211 -9.36 -4.44 8.34
C THR A 211 -8.73 -3.30 7.55
N LYS A 212 -7.91 -2.43 8.17
CA LYS A 212 -7.24 -1.29 7.51
C LYS A 212 -5.93 -1.67 6.79
N GLY A 213 -5.49 -2.93 6.95
CA GLY A 213 -4.21 -3.40 6.39
C GLY A 213 -4.07 -3.34 4.86
N LYS A 214 -5.16 -3.09 4.10
CA LYS A 214 -5.09 -2.86 2.64
C LYS A 214 -4.55 -1.45 2.36
N VAL A 215 -5.13 -0.45 3.00
CA VAL A 215 -4.72 0.95 2.82
C VAL A 215 -3.38 1.24 3.50
N GLU A 216 -3.10 0.68 4.68
CA GLU A 216 -1.79 0.82 5.33
C GLU A 216 -0.64 0.30 4.45
N ARG A 217 -0.86 -0.83 3.77
CA ARG A 217 0.11 -1.36 2.81
C ARG A 217 0.30 -0.42 1.63
N MET A 218 -0.78 0.17 1.12
CA MET A 218 -0.73 1.10 0.01
C MET A 218 -0.06 2.43 0.41
N VAL A 219 -0.34 2.95 1.59
CA VAL A 219 0.35 4.12 2.18
C VAL A 219 1.85 3.87 2.25
N ARG A 220 2.27 2.67 2.69
CA ARG A 220 3.67 2.27 2.65
C ARG A 220 4.20 2.22 1.20
N GLU A 221 3.44 1.69 0.25
CA GLU A 221 3.86 1.70 -1.16
C GLU A 221 4.01 3.12 -1.72
N VAL A 222 3.16 4.07 -1.31
CA VAL A 222 3.33 5.48 -1.67
C VAL A 222 4.69 5.99 -1.15
N LYS A 223 5.00 5.74 0.13
CA LYS A 223 6.26 6.18 0.75
C LYS A 223 7.51 5.49 0.17
N GLU A 224 7.44 4.20 -0.09
CA GLU A 224 8.61 3.39 -0.47
C GLU A 224 8.79 3.28 -2.00
N SER A 225 7.71 3.28 -2.77
CA SER A 225 7.73 3.05 -4.23
C SER A 225 7.38 4.29 -5.04
N PHE A 226 6.35 5.06 -4.67
CA PHE A 226 6.01 6.27 -5.43
C PHE A 226 7.08 7.33 -5.24
N LEU A 227 7.54 7.62 -4.02
CA LEU A 227 8.59 8.62 -3.80
C LEU A 227 9.90 8.28 -4.52
N ALA A 228 10.27 7.00 -4.56
CA ALA A 228 11.43 6.53 -5.31
C ALA A 228 11.25 6.65 -6.84
N TRP A 229 10.03 6.47 -7.35
CA TRP A 229 9.72 6.70 -8.76
C TRP A 229 9.67 8.20 -9.10
N LEU A 230 9.12 9.01 -8.19
CA LEU A 230 8.97 10.47 -8.31
C LEU A 230 10.32 11.17 -8.42
N SER A 231 11.35 10.70 -7.69
CA SER A 231 12.69 11.29 -7.74
C SER A 231 13.37 11.18 -9.12
N GLY A 232 12.91 10.25 -9.97
CA GLY A 232 13.33 10.12 -11.36
C GLY A 232 12.53 10.97 -12.35
N GLN A 233 11.50 11.68 -11.88
CA GLN A 233 10.62 12.49 -12.74
C GLN A 233 11.07 13.95 -12.78
N ARG A 234 10.80 14.61 -13.91
CA ARG A 234 11.02 16.05 -14.03
C ARG A 234 9.81 16.80 -13.49
N LEU A 235 9.97 17.45 -12.34
CA LEU A 235 9.02 18.43 -11.84
C LEU A 235 9.16 19.77 -12.59
N PRO A 236 8.07 20.53 -12.76
CA PRO A 236 8.17 21.90 -13.25
C PRO A 236 8.95 22.76 -12.25
N LEU A 237 9.43 23.94 -12.69
CA LEU A 237 10.20 24.84 -11.83
C LEU A 237 9.43 25.28 -10.59
N ARG A 238 8.10 25.41 -10.72
CA ARG A 238 7.17 25.78 -9.64
C ARG A 238 6.06 24.73 -9.56
N PRO A 239 6.27 23.62 -8.83
CA PRO A 239 5.30 22.53 -8.74
C PRO A 239 4.01 22.93 -8.05
N THR A 240 2.90 22.37 -8.50
CA THR A 240 1.57 22.54 -7.89
C THR A 240 1.05 21.20 -7.37
N LEU A 241 0.01 21.22 -6.53
CA LEU A 241 -0.67 19.99 -6.12
C LEU A 241 -1.20 19.19 -7.33
N ALA A 242 -1.64 19.89 -8.38
CA ALA A 242 -2.09 19.26 -9.62
C ALA A 242 -0.96 18.51 -10.34
N ASP A 243 0.27 19.01 -10.30
CA ASP A 243 1.43 18.31 -10.87
C ASP A 243 1.72 17.01 -10.10
N TYR A 244 1.64 17.04 -8.76
CA TYR A 244 1.81 15.83 -7.95
C TYR A 244 0.68 14.84 -8.18
N ASP A 245 -0.57 15.29 -8.25
CA ASP A 245 -1.74 14.47 -8.57
C ASP A 245 -1.57 13.77 -9.93
N GLU A 246 -1.11 14.51 -10.96
CA GLU A 246 -0.84 13.94 -12.28
C GLU A 246 0.28 12.89 -12.24
N LEU A 247 1.35 13.17 -11.51
CA LEU A 247 2.46 12.23 -11.35
C LEU A 247 2.04 10.96 -10.60
N ALA A 248 1.19 11.06 -9.59
CA ALA A 248 0.64 9.88 -8.93
C ALA A 248 -0.27 9.08 -9.86
N ARG A 249 -1.16 9.73 -10.63
CA ARG A 249 -1.98 9.04 -11.63
C ARG A 249 -1.13 8.31 -12.65
N ARG A 250 -0.08 8.96 -13.17
CA ARG A 250 0.87 8.33 -14.10
C ARG A 250 1.59 7.15 -13.47
N TRP A 251 2.09 7.30 -12.25
CA TRP A 251 2.72 6.19 -11.52
C TRP A 251 1.78 5.00 -11.32
N ILE A 252 0.52 5.26 -10.98
CA ILE A 252 -0.49 4.21 -10.82
C ILE A 252 -0.64 3.45 -12.13
N VAL A 253 -0.82 4.15 -13.25
CA VAL A 253 -0.98 3.55 -14.58
C VAL A 253 0.25 2.77 -15.01
N GLU A 254 1.43 3.39 -14.97
CA GLU A 254 2.68 2.81 -15.50
C GLU A 254 3.27 1.71 -14.62
N VAL A 255 3.02 1.77 -13.31
CA VAL A 255 3.70 0.90 -12.34
C VAL A 255 2.73 0.03 -11.58
N VAL A 256 1.67 0.58 -11.00
CA VAL A 256 0.82 -0.15 -10.06
C VAL A 256 -0.15 -1.09 -10.79
N LEU A 257 -0.82 -0.61 -11.84
CA LEU A 257 -1.85 -1.38 -12.55
C LEU A 257 -1.27 -2.63 -13.22
N HIS A 258 -0.01 -2.62 -13.63
CA HIS A 258 0.66 -3.79 -14.24
C HIS A 258 1.11 -4.84 -13.21
N ARG A 259 1.04 -4.57 -11.91
CA ARG A 259 1.48 -5.52 -10.88
C ARG A 259 0.50 -6.67 -10.76
N ARG A 260 1.05 -7.87 -10.61
CA ARG A 260 0.28 -9.05 -10.21
C ARG A 260 0.22 -9.12 -8.69
N HIS A 261 -0.97 -8.95 -8.11
CA HIS A 261 -1.12 -8.96 -6.67
C HIS A 261 -1.01 -10.40 -6.13
N ARG A 262 -0.22 -10.59 -5.05
CA ARG A 262 0.17 -11.92 -4.55
C ARG A 262 -1.02 -12.72 -4.03
N THR A 263 -2.02 -12.05 -3.44
CA THR A 263 -3.19 -12.71 -2.83
C THR A 263 -4.23 -13.06 -3.89
N THR A 264 -4.64 -12.09 -4.70
CA THR A 264 -5.68 -12.29 -5.72
C THR A 264 -5.16 -13.02 -6.94
N ARG A 265 -3.83 -13.07 -7.15
CA ARG A 265 -3.15 -13.66 -8.31
C ARG A 265 -3.55 -13.04 -9.65
N ARG A 266 -4.24 -11.91 -9.62
CA ARG A 266 -4.67 -11.11 -10.77
C ARG A 266 -3.78 -9.89 -10.95
N VAL A 267 -3.72 -9.38 -12.17
CA VAL A 267 -3.13 -8.07 -12.46
C VAL A 267 -4.09 -7.00 -11.92
N VAL A 268 -3.56 -5.99 -11.23
CA VAL A 268 -4.39 -4.97 -10.56
C VAL A 268 -5.28 -4.24 -11.57
N GLY A 269 -4.73 -3.82 -12.72
CA GLY A 269 -5.49 -3.14 -13.78
C GLY A 269 -6.60 -3.96 -14.39
N GLU A 270 -6.38 -5.27 -14.61
CA GLU A 270 -7.42 -6.18 -15.12
C GLU A 270 -8.54 -6.34 -14.09
N ALA A 271 -8.18 -6.55 -12.82
CA ALA A 271 -9.17 -6.66 -11.75
C ALA A 271 -9.93 -5.35 -11.53
N TRP A 272 -9.26 -4.21 -11.72
CA TRP A 272 -9.88 -2.90 -11.63
C TRP A 272 -10.89 -2.67 -12.75
N ALA A 273 -10.55 -3.03 -13.99
CA ALA A 273 -11.47 -2.89 -15.12
C ALA A 273 -12.80 -3.64 -14.88
N ASP A 274 -12.72 -4.87 -14.35
CA ASP A 274 -13.91 -5.64 -13.98
C ASP A 274 -14.70 -4.99 -12.82
N GLU A 275 -14.00 -4.54 -11.77
CA GLU A 275 -14.62 -3.95 -10.59
C GLU A 275 -15.24 -2.59 -10.89
N ARG A 276 -14.63 -1.80 -11.78
CA ARG A 276 -15.08 -0.44 -12.15
C ARG A 276 -16.50 -0.43 -12.70
N ALA A 277 -16.91 -1.48 -13.42
CA ALA A 277 -18.26 -1.62 -13.94
C ALA A 277 -19.34 -1.78 -12.84
N LEU A 278 -18.93 -2.08 -11.60
CA LEU A 278 -19.80 -2.30 -10.46
C LEU A 278 -19.83 -1.10 -9.50
N LEU A 279 -19.08 -0.04 -9.79
CA LEU A 279 -19.03 1.16 -8.95
C LEU A 279 -20.17 2.11 -9.31
N THR A 280 -20.68 2.80 -8.29
CA THR A 280 -21.67 3.87 -8.48
C THR A 280 -20.96 5.14 -8.94
N PRO A 281 -21.26 5.69 -10.13
CA PRO A 281 -20.61 6.91 -10.60
C PRO A 281 -20.84 8.09 -9.65
N ILE A 282 -19.83 8.94 -9.50
CA ILE A 282 -19.95 10.15 -8.69
C ILE A 282 -20.91 11.13 -9.38
N PRO A 283 -21.92 11.67 -8.68
CA PRO A 283 -22.84 12.62 -9.31
C PRO A 283 -22.10 13.88 -9.77
N ALA A 284 -22.29 14.29 -11.04
CA ALA A 284 -21.59 15.44 -11.63
C ALA A 284 -21.75 16.74 -10.82
N ARG A 285 -22.90 16.93 -10.18
CA ARG A 285 -23.16 18.07 -9.26
C ARG A 285 -22.21 18.13 -8.07
N VAL A 286 -21.75 16.98 -7.56
CA VAL A 286 -20.80 16.91 -6.44
C VAL A 286 -19.42 17.32 -6.92
N LEU A 287 -19.00 16.81 -8.09
CA LEU A 287 -17.73 17.18 -8.71
C LEU A 287 -17.68 18.69 -9.03
N ALA A 288 -18.76 19.24 -9.57
CA ALA A 288 -18.87 20.67 -9.87
C ALA A 288 -18.84 21.54 -8.60
N GLY A 289 -19.54 21.13 -7.53
CA GLY A 289 -19.55 21.85 -6.25
C GLY A 289 -18.19 21.87 -5.56
N LEU A 290 -17.37 20.82 -5.75
CA LEU A 290 -16.01 20.75 -5.20
C LEU A 290 -14.99 21.55 -6.03
N ALA A 291 -15.26 21.79 -7.32
CA ALA A 291 -14.38 22.51 -8.25
C ALA A 291 -14.45 24.04 -8.14
N GLY A 292 -15.40 24.61 -7.38
CA GLY A 292 -15.42 26.03 -7.04
C GLY A 292 -16.40 26.94 -7.79
N ASP A 293 -17.37 26.40 -8.55
CA ASP A 293 -18.34 27.20 -9.31
C ASP A 293 -19.72 27.40 -8.63
N GLY A 294 -19.77 27.42 -7.30
CA GLY A 294 -20.99 27.81 -6.59
C GLY A 294 -20.86 27.78 -5.09
N ASP A 295 -21.16 28.91 -4.46
CA ASP A 295 -21.54 28.99 -3.06
C ASP A 295 -22.89 28.29 -2.89
N ALA A 296 -22.85 26.96 -2.81
CA ALA A 296 -24.00 26.13 -2.53
C ALA A 296 -23.51 24.88 -1.82
N ALA A 297 -23.56 24.94 -0.49
CA ALA A 297 -23.50 23.76 0.35
C ALA A 297 -24.38 22.66 -0.26
N PRO A 298 -23.92 21.39 -0.30
CA PRO A 298 -24.71 20.31 -0.86
C PRO A 298 -26.02 20.19 -0.07
N HIS A 299 -27.13 20.62 -0.66
CA HIS A 299 -28.46 20.37 -0.11
C HIS A 299 -28.70 18.85 -0.12
N ALA A 300 -28.51 18.26 1.05
CA ALA A 300 -28.66 16.85 1.34
C ALA A 300 -30.08 16.38 1.01
N VAL A 301 -30.19 15.20 0.38
CA VAL A 301 -31.44 14.45 0.32
C VAL A 301 -31.13 13.04 0.82
N VAL A 302 -31.80 12.72 1.94
CA VAL A 302 -31.79 11.50 2.77
C VAL A 302 -30.56 11.34 3.67
N VAL A 303 -30.78 11.71 4.92
CA VAL A 303 -29.86 11.60 6.06
C VAL A 303 -30.25 10.36 6.87
N ASP A 304 -29.27 9.57 7.33
CA ASP A 304 -29.47 8.78 8.55
C ASP A 304 -29.66 9.76 9.72
N LEU A 305 -30.91 10.16 9.94
CA LEU A 305 -31.30 11.18 10.92
C LEU A 305 -30.81 10.81 12.33
N THR A 306 -30.63 9.52 12.63
CA THR A 306 -30.16 9.07 13.95
C THR A 306 -28.68 9.40 14.13
N GLN A 307 -27.83 9.19 13.12
CA GLN A 307 -26.43 9.59 13.17
C GLN A 307 -26.24 11.11 13.15
N ARG A 308 -27.01 11.84 12.32
CA ARG A 308 -26.91 13.31 12.26
C ARG A 308 -27.28 13.97 13.59
N LEU A 309 -28.37 13.52 14.22
CA LEU A 309 -28.78 14.00 15.54
C LEU A 309 -27.76 13.67 16.64
N LEU A 310 -27.07 12.53 16.55
CA LEU A 310 -25.99 12.18 17.49
C LEU A 310 -24.75 13.06 17.34
N GLY A 311 -24.50 13.62 16.14
CA GLY A 311 -23.38 14.53 15.86
C GLY A 311 -23.64 16.00 16.25
N GLU A 312 -24.91 16.42 16.33
CA GLU A 312 -25.28 17.80 16.69
C GLU A 312 -25.20 18.09 18.21
N HIS A 313 -25.14 17.06 19.05
CA HIS A 313 -25.20 17.20 20.53
C HIS A 313 -23.87 16.98 21.27
N VAL A 314 -22.73 16.93 20.57
CA VAL A 314 -21.43 16.81 21.24
C VAL A 314 -20.85 18.21 21.48
N GLU A 315 -20.78 18.64 22.74
CA GLU A 315 -20.07 19.86 23.14
C GLU A 315 -18.63 19.85 22.57
N VAL A 316 -18.31 20.87 21.78
CA VAL A 316 -16.95 21.12 21.28
C VAL A 316 -16.07 21.47 22.48
N ARG A 317 -15.19 20.54 22.88
CA ARG A 317 -14.15 20.80 23.88
C ARG A 317 -12.88 21.30 23.19
N SER A 318 -12.21 22.28 23.79
CA SER A 318 -11.01 22.89 23.22
C SER A 318 -9.83 21.91 23.19
N LEU A 319 -8.94 22.10 22.23
CA LEU A 319 -7.72 21.31 22.02
C LEU A 319 -6.83 21.20 23.29
N ASP A 320 -6.91 22.19 24.18
CA ASP A 320 -6.11 22.26 25.41
C ASP A 320 -6.45 21.15 26.41
N GLU A 321 -7.66 20.60 26.38
CA GLU A 321 -8.05 19.52 27.30
C GLU A 321 -7.40 18.17 26.96
N TYR A 322 -6.85 18.00 25.75
CA TYR A 322 -6.21 16.75 25.31
C TYR A 322 -4.71 16.67 25.62
N GLU A 323 -4.01 17.80 25.74
CA GLU A 323 -2.57 17.79 26.05
C GLU A 323 -2.27 17.39 27.51
N ALA A 324 -3.28 17.42 28.39
CA ALA A 324 -3.13 17.04 29.79
C ALA A 324 -3.18 15.52 30.06
N ALA A 325 -3.40 14.68 29.04
CA ALA A 325 -3.60 13.23 29.19
C ALA A 325 -2.61 12.34 28.42
N LEU A 326 -1.46 12.90 27.99
CA LEU A 326 -0.28 12.14 27.52
C LEU A 326 0.81 12.11 28.59
#